data_AF-A0A972Q631-F1
#
_entry.id   AF-A0A972Q631-F1
#
_cell.length_a   1.000
_cell.length_b   1.000
_cell.length_c   1.000
_cell.angle_alpha   90.00
_cell.angle_beta   90.00
_cell.angle_gamma   90.00
#
_symmetry.space_group_name_H-M   'P 1'
#
loop_
_entity.id
_entity.type
_entity.pdbx_description
1 polymer ?
#
loop_
_entity_poly.entity_id
_entity_poly.type
_entity_poly.pdbx_seq_one_letter_code
_entity_poly.pdbx_strand_id
1 'polypeptide(L)'
;MNTKWASFTALIFILGGILLPEWWLIASIPIAIIALLLLDKGVLRYLGSGKFLIILAGGSLLLPFLGGGSKISIGGIGYSLDMMILGLRIVSRGFLIFAGMSIFRRYVPPEQIANMFWKIGLRKLSVLIPLSLHLVPVLMESSVRTINIWRQRGGLKKRYLRNLLTLLISIQVQWVKEAEDLTIALALAKRERGNDDIGGAVEKS
;
A
#
# COMPACT_ATOMS: atom_id res chain seq x y z
N MET A 1 -8.26 -16.60 -9.60
CA MET A 1 -6.98 -16.98 -8.94
C MET A 1 -7.23 -17.18 -7.46
N ASN A 2 -6.71 -18.25 -6.85
CA ASN A 2 -6.87 -18.48 -5.41
C ASN A 2 -6.00 -17.49 -4.63
N THR A 3 -6.57 -16.84 -3.62
CA THR A 3 -5.92 -15.79 -2.81
C THR A 3 -4.60 -16.28 -2.21
N LYS A 4 -4.53 -17.53 -1.74
CA LYS A 4 -3.31 -18.11 -1.17
C LYS A 4 -2.12 -18.10 -2.15
N TRP A 5 -2.37 -18.47 -3.40
CA TRP A 5 -1.34 -18.48 -4.44
C TRP A 5 -0.88 -17.07 -4.81
N ALA A 6 -1.80 -16.12 -4.86
CA ALA A 6 -1.47 -14.71 -5.13
C ALA A 6 -0.64 -14.09 -4.01
N SER A 7 -0.95 -14.37 -2.74
CA SER A 7 -0.15 -13.94 -1.59
C SER A 7 1.26 -14.53 -1.66
N PHE A 8 1.37 -15.81 -1.99
CA PHE A 8 2.66 -16.50 -2.09
C PHE A 8 3.53 -15.95 -3.22
N THR A 9 2.98 -15.74 -4.42
CA THR A 9 3.73 -15.15 -5.54
C THR A 9 4.14 -13.72 -5.24
N ALA A 10 3.26 -12.91 -4.64
CA ALA A 10 3.60 -11.55 -4.19
C ALA A 10 4.78 -11.55 -3.21
N LEU A 11 4.77 -12.49 -2.24
CA LEU A 11 5.84 -12.63 -1.26
C LEU A 11 7.16 -13.04 -1.93
N ILE A 12 7.13 -13.96 -2.89
CA ILE A 12 8.30 -14.34 -3.70
C ILE A 12 8.85 -13.14 -4.47
N PHE A 13 8.00 -12.32 -5.07
CA PHE A 13 8.47 -11.12 -5.80
C PHE A 13 9.14 -10.10 -4.88
N ILE A 14 8.55 -9.85 -3.71
CA ILE A 14 9.11 -8.91 -2.73
C ILE A 14 10.42 -9.45 -2.16
N LEU A 15 10.44 -10.70 -1.70
CA LEU A 15 11.64 -11.34 -1.16
C LEU A 15 12.71 -11.49 -2.23
N GLY A 16 12.34 -11.86 -3.46
CA GLY A 16 13.24 -11.93 -4.59
C GLY A 16 13.88 -10.58 -4.86
N GLY A 17 13.08 -9.52 -4.90
CA GLY A 17 13.61 -8.15 -5.00
C GLY A 17 14.66 -7.85 -3.93
N ILE A 18 14.42 -8.24 -2.68
CA ILE A 18 15.33 -7.94 -1.55
C ILE A 18 16.57 -8.86 -1.54
N LEU A 19 16.39 -10.16 -1.67
CA LEU A 19 17.41 -11.18 -1.41
C LEU A 19 18.20 -11.62 -2.65
N LEU A 20 17.68 -11.41 -3.86
CA LEU A 20 18.37 -11.87 -5.07
C LEU A 20 19.74 -11.18 -5.21
N PRO A 21 20.81 -11.95 -5.48
CA PRO A 21 22.12 -11.38 -5.74
C PRO A 21 22.16 -10.66 -7.10
N GLU A 22 23.07 -9.70 -7.21
CA GLU A 22 23.03 -8.63 -8.21
C GLU A 22 22.98 -9.11 -9.66
N TRP A 23 23.72 -10.18 -9.97
CA TRP A 23 23.75 -10.82 -11.29
C TRP A 23 22.44 -11.52 -11.71
N TRP A 24 21.64 -12.01 -10.76
CA TRP A 24 20.37 -12.69 -11.06
C TRP A 24 19.19 -11.72 -11.15
N LEU A 25 19.31 -10.52 -10.59
CA LEU A 25 18.24 -9.51 -10.61
C LEU A 25 17.83 -9.15 -12.04
N ILE A 26 18.78 -8.93 -12.94
CA ILE A 26 18.49 -8.55 -14.34
C ILE A 26 17.82 -9.72 -15.08
N ALA A 27 18.33 -10.94 -14.91
CA ALA A 27 17.76 -12.16 -15.51
C ALA A 27 16.35 -12.50 -14.99
N SER A 28 16.01 -12.06 -13.77
CA SER A 28 14.70 -12.31 -13.18
C SER A 28 13.57 -11.46 -13.77
N ILE A 29 13.87 -10.32 -14.42
CA ILE A 29 12.85 -9.43 -15.00
C ILE A 29 11.99 -10.12 -16.07
N PRO A 30 12.53 -10.75 -17.13
CA PRO A 30 11.70 -11.40 -18.13
C PRO A 30 10.84 -12.52 -17.51
N ILE A 31 11.39 -13.26 -16.55
CA ILE A 31 10.66 -14.30 -15.80
C ILE A 31 9.50 -13.67 -15.01
N ALA A 32 9.76 -12.54 -14.33
CA ALA A 32 8.75 -11.79 -13.61
C ALA A 32 7.64 -11.28 -14.53
N ILE A 33 7.97 -10.76 -15.71
CA ILE A 33 7.01 -10.28 -16.70
C ILE A 33 6.15 -11.44 -17.22
N ILE A 34 6.75 -12.58 -17.56
CA ILE A 34 6.02 -13.77 -18.01
C ILE A 34 5.07 -14.26 -16.90
N ALA A 35 5.57 -14.34 -15.66
CA ALA A 35 4.74 -14.72 -14.52
C ALA A 35 3.58 -13.73 -14.30
N LEU A 36 3.81 -12.42 -14.40
CA LEU A 36 2.76 -11.40 -14.32
C LEU A 36 1.73 -11.51 -15.45
N LEU A 37 2.19 -11.79 -16.68
CA LEU A 37 1.33 -12.02 -17.85
C LEU A 37 0.40 -13.22 -17.64
N LEU A 38 0.92 -14.30 -17.05
CA LEU A 38 0.15 -15.51 -16.74
C LEU A 38 -0.82 -15.31 -15.57
N LEU A 39 -0.44 -14.49 -14.58
CA LEU A 39 -1.25 -14.24 -13.39
C LEU A 39 -2.41 -13.28 -13.68
N ASP A 40 -2.14 -12.09 -14.25
CA ASP A 40 -3.14 -11.04 -14.42
C ASP A 40 -2.72 -9.89 -15.36
N LYS A 41 -3.41 -9.77 -16.50
CA LYS A 41 -3.19 -8.67 -17.48
C LYS A 41 -3.41 -7.27 -16.90
N GLY A 42 -4.27 -7.09 -15.91
CA GLY A 42 -4.51 -5.79 -15.31
C GLY A 42 -3.35 -5.31 -14.42
N VAL A 43 -2.57 -6.23 -13.84
CA VAL A 43 -1.32 -5.85 -13.14
C VAL A 43 -0.31 -5.33 -14.15
N LEU A 44 -0.18 -6.00 -15.31
CA LEU A 44 0.65 -5.53 -16.40
C LEU A 44 0.21 -4.15 -16.92
N ARG A 45 -1.09 -3.90 -17.03
CA ARG A 45 -1.62 -2.57 -17.43
C ARG A 45 -1.21 -1.47 -16.44
N TYR A 46 -1.13 -1.79 -15.15
CA TYR A 46 -0.69 -0.84 -14.13
C TYR A 46 0.83 -0.58 -14.21
N LEU A 47 1.63 -1.62 -14.40
CA LEU A 47 3.07 -1.47 -14.63
C LEU A 47 3.39 -0.78 -15.97
N GLY A 48 2.58 -1.00 -17.00
CA GLY A 48 2.69 -0.32 -18.29
C GLY A 48 2.14 1.11 -18.27
N SER A 49 1.70 1.63 -17.12
CA SER A 49 1.27 3.02 -17.04
C SER A 49 2.45 3.95 -17.27
N GLY A 50 2.27 4.98 -18.11
CA GLY A 50 3.35 5.93 -18.43
C GLY A 50 3.97 6.58 -17.17
N LYS A 51 3.19 6.76 -16.11
CA LYS A 51 3.67 7.27 -14.82
C LYS A 51 4.72 6.34 -14.19
N PHE A 52 4.49 5.04 -14.20
CA PHE A 52 5.45 4.06 -13.67
C PHE A 52 6.71 4.03 -14.53
N LEU A 53 6.57 4.02 -15.85
CA LEU A 53 7.70 4.06 -16.77
C LEU A 53 8.54 5.33 -16.61
N ILE A 54 7.92 6.49 -16.36
CA ILE A 54 8.64 7.74 -16.10
C ILE A 54 9.44 7.66 -14.80
N ILE A 55 8.87 7.11 -13.72
CA ILE A 55 9.59 6.94 -12.45
C ILE A 55 10.79 6.00 -12.64
N LEU A 56 10.56 4.89 -13.36
CA LEU A 56 11.57 3.87 -13.60
C LEU A 56 12.69 4.38 -14.51
N ALA A 57 12.34 5.04 -15.62
CA ALA A 57 13.29 5.67 -16.53
C ALA A 57 14.04 6.81 -15.84
N GLY A 58 13.35 7.68 -15.09
CA GLY A 58 13.96 8.76 -14.35
C GLY A 58 14.98 8.25 -13.32
N GLY A 59 14.62 7.22 -12.56
CA GLY A 59 15.53 6.57 -11.62
C GLY A 59 16.75 5.95 -12.30
N SER A 60 16.56 5.24 -13.40
CA SER A 60 17.67 4.61 -14.16
C SER A 60 18.60 5.64 -14.79
N LEU A 61 18.03 6.74 -15.30
CA LEU A 61 18.74 7.66 -16.17
C LEU A 61 19.47 8.75 -15.36
N LEU A 62 19.01 9.09 -14.16
CA LEU A 62 19.68 10.06 -13.29
C LEU A 62 20.95 9.51 -12.61
N LEU A 63 20.97 8.21 -12.29
CA LEU A 63 22.08 7.59 -11.53
C LEU A 63 23.45 7.64 -12.23
N PRO A 64 23.58 7.43 -13.55
CA PRO A 64 24.85 7.56 -14.25
C PRO A 64 25.51 8.94 -14.13
N PHE A 65 24.72 10.01 -13.95
CA PHE A 65 25.22 11.38 -13.86
C PHE A 65 25.71 11.78 -12.47
N LEU A 66 25.38 11.02 -11.44
CA LEU A 66 25.72 11.33 -10.04
C LEU A 66 27.11 10.79 -9.62
N GLY A 67 27.74 9.94 -10.42
CA GLY A 67 29.02 9.31 -10.09
C GLY A 67 30.24 10.05 -10.65
N GLY A 68 31.03 10.68 -9.78
CA GLY A 68 32.24 11.45 -10.13
C GLY A 68 33.46 10.66 -10.63
N GLY A 69 33.30 9.38 -11.01
CA GLY A 69 34.39 8.48 -11.39
C GLY A 69 34.45 8.14 -12.88
N SER A 70 34.10 9.08 -13.76
CA SER A 70 33.96 8.77 -15.18
C SER A 70 35.29 8.54 -15.91
N LYS A 71 35.34 7.44 -16.67
CA LYS A 71 36.41 7.17 -17.66
C LYS A 71 36.12 7.75 -19.05
N ILE A 72 34.88 8.18 -19.31
CA ILE A 72 34.42 8.65 -20.63
C ILE A 72 33.63 9.95 -20.45
N SER A 73 34.13 11.05 -20.98
CA SER A 73 33.43 12.34 -20.98
C SER A 73 32.87 12.63 -22.38
N ILE A 74 31.55 12.78 -22.48
CA ILE A 74 30.90 13.29 -23.69
C ILE A 74 30.33 14.67 -23.33
N GLY A 75 30.82 15.72 -23.98
CA GLY A 75 30.36 17.09 -23.73
C GLY A 75 30.66 17.61 -22.31
N GLY A 76 31.75 17.16 -21.70
CA GLY A 76 32.15 17.56 -20.33
C GLY A 76 31.38 16.84 -19.21
N ILE A 77 30.37 16.06 -19.56
CA ILE A 77 29.64 15.23 -18.60
C ILE A 77 30.28 13.84 -18.58
N GLY A 78 30.77 13.45 -17.40
CA GLY A 78 31.34 12.14 -17.19
C GLY A 78 30.26 11.05 -17.09
N TYR A 79 30.35 10.02 -17.92
CA TYR A 79 29.51 8.83 -17.83
C TYR A 79 30.26 7.62 -17.28
N SER A 80 29.71 6.98 -16.24
CA SER A 80 30.25 5.73 -15.70
C SER A 80 29.34 4.55 -16.02
N LEU A 81 29.88 3.56 -16.74
CA LEU A 81 29.19 2.29 -17.02
C LEU A 81 28.82 1.54 -15.73
N ASP A 82 29.66 1.63 -14.70
CA ASP A 82 29.41 0.99 -13.41
C ASP A 82 28.15 1.58 -12.75
N MET A 83 27.95 2.89 -12.86
CA MET A 83 26.75 3.57 -12.34
C MET A 83 25.51 3.28 -13.17
N MET A 84 25.64 3.06 -14.49
CA MET A 84 24.54 2.57 -15.32
C MET A 84 24.08 1.18 -14.89
N ILE A 85 25.03 0.26 -14.68
CA ILE A 85 24.73 -1.10 -14.23
C ILE A 85 24.10 -1.06 -12.83
N LEU A 86 24.62 -0.22 -11.93
CA LEU A 86 24.04 0.00 -10.61
C LEU A 86 22.60 0.54 -10.69
N GLY A 87 22.36 1.53 -11.54
CA GLY A 87 21.03 2.09 -11.75
C GLY A 87 20.04 1.07 -12.29
N LEU A 88 20.48 0.26 -13.26
CA LEU A 88 19.68 -0.84 -13.78
C LEU A 88 19.33 -1.83 -12.66
N ARG A 89 20.29 -2.22 -11.81
CA ARG A 89 20.05 -3.13 -10.67
C ARG A 89 19.02 -2.58 -9.68
N ILE A 90 19.12 -1.30 -9.31
CA ILE A 90 18.18 -0.64 -8.40
C ILE A 90 16.77 -0.64 -9.00
N VAL A 91 16.68 -0.33 -10.30
CA VAL A 91 15.43 -0.35 -11.06
C VAL A 91 14.84 -1.75 -11.13
N SER A 92 15.63 -2.79 -11.41
CA SER A 92 15.20 -4.19 -11.39
C SER A 92 14.59 -4.59 -10.05
N ARG A 93 15.27 -4.22 -8.96
CA ARG A 93 14.83 -4.50 -7.58
C ARG A 93 13.53 -3.77 -7.27
N GLY A 94 13.44 -2.49 -7.63
CA GLY A 94 12.21 -1.70 -7.49
C GLY A 94 11.04 -2.30 -8.28
N PHE A 95 11.30 -2.76 -9.51
CA PHE A 95 10.31 -3.41 -10.36
C PHE A 95 9.74 -4.67 -9.71
N LEU A 96 10.57 -5.57 -9.19
CA LEU A 96 10.13 -6.80 -8.53
C LEU A 96 9.30 -6.51 -7.28
N ILE A 97 9.77 -5.60 -6.42
CA ILE A 97 9.06 -5.21 -5.20
C ILE A 97 7.70 -4.61 -5.55
N PHE A 98 7.67 -3.71 -6.53
CA PHE A 98 6.44 -3.06 -6.96
C PHE A 98 5.45 -4.03 -7.61
N ALA A 99 5.94 -4.99 -8.40
CA ALA A 99 5.13 -6.06 -8.96
C ALA A 99 4.48 -6.90 -7.86
N GLY A 100 5.28 -7.32 -6.87
CA GLY A 100 4.79 -8.06 -5.71
C GLY A 100 3.75 -7.27 -4.91
N MET A 101 4.01 -5.99 -4.63
CA MET A 101 3.04 -5.10 -3.97
C MET A 101 1.75 -4.92 -4.79
N SER A 102 1.85 -4.85 -6.12
CA SER A 102 0.69 -4.69 -7.00
C SER A 102 -0.19 -5.94 -7.01
N ILE A 103 0.42 -7.13 -7.05
CA ILE A 103 -0.30 -8.41 -6.89
C ILE A 103 -0.93 -8.46 -5.50
N PHE A 104 -0.16 -8.15 -4.46
CA PHE A 104 -0.62 -8.18 -3.07
C PHE A 104 -1.85 -7.29 -2.87
N ARG A 105 -1.77 -6.02 -3.28
CA ARG A 105 -2.85 -5.04 -3.15
C ARG A 105 -4.13 -5.47 -3.88
N ARG A 106 -4.01 -6.14 -5.02
CA ARG A 106 -5.16 -6.52 -5.84
C ARG A 106 -5.86 -7.77 -5.36
N TYR A 107 -5.10 -8.73 -4.84
CA TYR A 107 -5.61 -10.07 -4.55
C TYR A 107 -5.70 -10.39 -3.06
N VAL A 108 -4.98 -9.67 -2.20
CA VAL A 108 -4.99 -9.93 -0.76
C VAL A 108 -5.97 -8.96 -0.11
N PRO A 109 -7.13 -9.44 0.34
CA PRO A 109 -8.09 -8.59 1.01
C PRO A 109 -7.55 -8.19 2.39
N PRO A 110 -7.92 -7.00 2.89
CA PRO A 110 -7.60 -6.50 4.23
C PRO A 110 -7.64 -7.53 5.37
N GLU A 111 -8.66 -8.38 5.37
CA GLU A 111 -8.92 -9.35 6.43
C GLU A 111 -7.86 -10.45 6.44
N GLN A 112 -7.34 -10.83 5.27
CA GLN A 112 -6.23 -11.79 5.19
C GLN A 112 -4.95 -11.20 5.75
N ILE A 113 -4.70 -9.91 5.54
CA ILE A 113 -3.55 -9.20 6.12
C ILE A 113 -3.64 -9.25 7.65
N ALA A 114 -4.81 -8.94 8.21
CA ALA A 114 -5.06 -9.02 9.65
C ALA A 114 -4.83 -10.43 10.20
N ASN A 115 -5.28 -11.47 9.49
CA ASN A 115 -5.03 -12.86 9.85
C ASN A 115 -3.54 -13.24 9.81
N MET A 116 -2.76 -12.69 8.88
CA MET A 116 -1.30 -12.89 8.85
C MET A 116 -0.64 -12.27 10.09
N PHE A 117 -1.03 -11.05 10.47
CA PHE A 117 -0.54 -10.42 11.70
C PHE A 117 -0.93 -11.21 12.96
N TRP A 118 -2.14 -11.77 12.99
CA TRP A 118 -2.58 -12.62 14.09
C TRP A 118 -1.69 -13.85 14.25
N LYS A 119 -1.34 -14.52 13.14
CA LYS A 119 -0.46 -15.69 13.12
C LYS A 119 0.98 -15.39 13.56
N ILE A 120 1.46 -14.17 13.33
CA ILE A 120 2.80 -13.72 13.76
C ILE A 120 2.81 -13.34 15.26
N GLY A 121 1.66 -13.40 15.95
CA GLY A 121 1.53 -13.08 17.37
C GLY A 121 1.17 -11.61 17.65
N LEU A 122 0.95 -10.80 16.60
CA LEU A 122 0.59 -9.39 16.71
C LEU A 122 -0.92 -9.20 16.87
N ARG A 123 -1.48 -9.80 17.94
CA ARG A 123 -2.94 -9.85 18.21
C ARG A 123 -3.62 -8.48 18.29
N LYS A 124 -2.93 -7.44 18.77
CA LYS A 124 -3.47 -6.07 18.83
C LYS A 124 -3.61 -5.47 17.43
N LEU A 125 -2.65 -5.72 16.54
CA LEU A 125 -2.67 -5.23 15.16
C LEU A 125 -3.75 -5.91 14.32
N SER A 126 -4.02 -7.19 14.55
CA SER A 126 -5.05 -7.91 13.81
C SER A 126 -6.45 -7.37 14.03
N VAL A 127 -6.71 -6.67 15.15
CA VAL A 127 -7.97 -5.96 15.40
C VAL A 127 -7.94 -4.54 14.83
N LEU A 128 -6.81 -3.83 15.02
CA LEU A 128 -6.67 -2.44 14.58
C LEU A 128 -6.68 -2.28 13.05
N ILE A 129 -6.09 -3.23 12.30
CA ILE A 129 -5.97 -3.11 10.84
C ILE A 129 -7.34 -3.14 10.15
N PRO A 130 -8.22 -4.14 10.36
CA PRO A 130 -9.55 -4.14 9.75
C PRO A 130 -10.36 -2.91 10.14
N LEU A 131 -10.30 -2.52 11.42
CA LEU A 131 -10.98 -1.33 11.92
C LEU A 131 -10.50 -0.07 11.17
N SER A 132 -9.19 0.11 11.04
CA SER A 132 -8.62 1.24 10.30
C SER A 132 -9.03 1.24 8.83
N LEU A 133 -9.04 0.06 8.18
CA LEU A 133 -9.42 -0.08 6.77
C LEU A 133 -10.91 0.15 6.54
N HIS A 134 -11.74 -0.14 7.53
CA HIS A 134 -13.16 0.23 7.53
C HIS A 134 -13.38 1.73 7.75
N LEU A 135 -12.58 2.36 8.61
CA LEU A 135 -12.67 3.80 8.88
C LEU A 135 -12.21 4.65 7.70
N VAL A 136 -11.17 4.24 6.95
CA VAL A 136 -10.64 5.01 5.81
C VAL A 136 -11.72 5.50 4.82
N PRO A 137 -12.61 4.65 4.27
CA PRO A 137 -13.64 5.11 3.33
C PRO A 137 -14.65 6.06 3.99
N VAL A 138 -15.08 5.79 5.22
CA VAL A 138 -16.00 6.66 5.98
C VAL A 138 -15.40 8.06 6.15
N LEU A 139 -14.11 8.11 6.48
CA LEU A 139 -13.36 9.34 6.66
C LEU A 139 -13.11 10.08 5.35
N MET A 140 -12.87 9.33 4.27
CA MET A 140 -12.74 9.92 2.93
C MET A 140 -14.05 10.58 2.50
N GLU A 141 -15.19 9.91 2.74
CA GLU A 141 -16.50 10.44 2.39
C GLU A 141 -16.86 11.68 3.21
N SER A 142 -16.65 11.64 4.54
CA SER A 142 -16.90 12.79 5.41
C SER A 142 -16.01 13.97 5.07
N SER A 143 -14.73 13.72 4.77
CA SER A 143 -13.78 14.76 4.33
C SER A 143 -14.24 15.41 3.02
N VAL A 144 -14.66 14.61 2.03
CA VAL A 144 -15.18 15.11 0.75
C VAL A 144 -16.44 15.95 0.96
N ARG A 145 -17.39 15.49 1.78
CA ARG A 145 -18.61 16.28 2.11
C ARG A 145 -18.25 17.61 2.78
N THR A 146 -17.38 17.60 3.77
CA THR A 146 -16.93 18.82 4.46
C THR A 146 -16.26 19.79 3.48
N ILE A 147 -15.37 19.30 2.62
CA ILE A 147 -14.73 20.12 1.58
C ILE A 147 -15.77 20.74 0.64
N ASN A 148 -16.76 19.96 0.20
CA ASN A 148 -17.80 20.45 -0.70
C ASN A 148 -18.68 21.54 -0.07
N ILE A 149 -19.10 21.35 1.19
CA ILE A 149 -19.86 22.35 1.95
C ILE A 149 -19.03 23.64 2.10
N TRP A 150 -17.74 23.49 2.41
CA TRP A 150 -16.81 24.62 2.52
C TRP A 150 -16.64 25.38 1.20
N ARG A 151 -16.51 24.65 0.09
CA ARG A 151 -16.40 25.22 -1.25
C ARG A 151 -17.66 26.01 -1.62
N GLN A 152 -18.85 25.49 -1.31
CA GLN A 152 -20.13 26.18 -1.53
C GLN A 152 -20.25 27.46 -0.71
N ARG A 153 -19.65 27.52 0.48
CA ARG A 153 -19.60 28.72 1.34
C ARG A 153 -18.53 29.75 0.92
N GLY A 154 -17.88 29.59 -0.24
CA GLY A 154 -16.86 30.51 -0.76
C GLY A 154 -15.50 30.43 -0.04
N GLY A 155 -15.29 29.40 0.77
CA GLY A 155 -14.30 29.37 1.87
C GLY A 155 -12.86 28.94 1.55
N LEU A 156 -12.26 29.33 0.43
CA LEU A 156 -10.82 29.04 0.17
C LEU A 156 -9.94 30.27 -0.14
N LYS A 157 -10.53 31.42 -0.50
CA LYS A 157 -9.73 32.50 -1.10
C LYS A 157 -9.00 33.44 -0.13
N LYS A 158 -9.38 33.52 1.15
CA LYS A 158 -8.82 34.54 2.07
C LYS A 158 -8.05 34.04 3.30
N ARG A 159 -8.29 32.82 3.81
CA ARG A 159 -7.62 32.31 5.04
C ARG A 159 -7.34 30.81 4.98
N TYR A 160 -6.55 30.38 4.00
CA TYR A 160 -6.27 28.96 3.74
C TYR A 160 -5.84 28.18 4.99
N LEU A 161 -4.88 28.70 5.78
CA LEU A 161 -4.40 28.05 7.00
C LEU A 161 -5.47 27.87 8.08
N ARG A 162 -6.21 28.95 8.40
CA ARG A 162 -7.29 28.87 9.41
C ARG A 162 -8.38 27.90 8.97
N ASN A 163 -8.67 27.91 7.69
CA ASN A 163 -9.69 27.06 7.07
C ASN A 163 -9.28 25.58 7.11
N LEU A 164 -8.02 25.29 6.80
CA LEU A 164 -7.43 23.96 6.87
C LEU A 164 -7.37 23.46 8.32
N LEU A 165 -7.06 24.33 9.28
CA LEU A 165 -7.11 24.00 10.71
C LEU A 165 -8.53 23.66 11.17
N THR A 166 -9.55 24.45 10.80
CA THR A 166 -10.94 24.14 11.12
C THR A 166 -11.39 22.83 10.49
N LEU A 167 -10.96 22.55 9.26
CA LEU A 167 -11.22 21.28 8.59
C LEU A 167 -10.56 20.12 9.36
N LEU A 168 -9.30 20.27 9.76
CA LEU A 168 -8.59 19.26 10.54
C LEU A 168 -9.28 18.97 11.89
N ILE A 169 -9.68 20.02 12.60
CA ILE A 169 -10.42 19.89 13.88
C ILE A 169 -11.76 19.19 13.64
N SER A 170 -12.50 19.58 12.59
CA SER A 170 -13.79 18.95 12.27
C SER A 170 -13.65 17.46 11.96
N ILE A 171 -12.59 17.09 11.22
CA ILE A 171 -12.24 15.70 10.96
C ILE A 171 -11.92 15.01 12.29
N GLN A 172 -11.03 15.53 13.12
CA GLN A 172 -10.67 14.91 14.40
C GLN A 172 -11.86 14.71 15.35
N VAL A 173 -12.73 15.71 15.49
CA VAL A 173 -13.95 15.60 16.32
C VAL A 173 -14.86 14.49 15.79
N GLN A 174 -14.99 14.38 14.47
CA GLN A 174 -15.79 13.32 13.86
C GLN A 174 -15.16 11.93 14.07
N TRP A 175 -13.83 11.82 14.05
CA TRP A 175 -13.14 10.56 14.37
C TRP A 175 -13.39 10.10 15.80
N VAL A 176 -13.34 11.01 16.76
CA VAL A 176 -13.56 10.68 18.18
C VAL A 176 -14.98 10.15 18.37
N LYS A 177 -15.99 10.81 17.78
CA LYS A 177 -17.37 10.36 17.83
C LYS A 177 -17.56 8.99 17.19
N GLU A 178 -17.02 8.79 16.00
CA GLU A 178 -17.13 7.49 15.30
C GLU A 178 -16.43 6.37 16.09
N ALA A 179 -15.29 6.67 16.72
CA ALA A 179 -14.59 5.73 17.57
C ALA A 179 -15.41 5.38 18.82
N GLU A 180 -16.04 6.37 19.48
CA GLU A 180 -16.95 6.14 20.61
C GLU A 180 -18.12 5.25 20.19
N ASP A 181 -18.81 5.59 19.10
CA ASP A 181 -19.94 4.82 18.58
C ASP A 181 -19.54 3.37 18.24
N LEU A 182 -18.37 3.17 17.63
CA LEU A 182 -17.84 1.83 17.34
C LEU A 182 -17.49 1.06 18.62
N THR A 183 -16.91 1.72 19.64
CA THR A 183 -16.63 1.05 20.91
C THR A 183 -17.91 0.63 21.63
N ILE A 184 -18.96 1.45 21.60
CA ILE A 184 -20.26 1.13 22.17
C ILE A 184 -20.89 -0.03 21.40
N ALA A 185 -20.89 0.01 20.07
CA ALA A 185 -21.42 -1.06 19.23
C ALA A 185 -20.70 -2.41 19.47
N LEU A 186 -19.36 -2.40 19.57
CA LEU A 186 -18.58 -3.58 19.89
C LEU A 186 -18.85 -4.11 21.30
N ALA A 187 -19.04 -3.22 22.29
CA ALA A 187 -19.39 -3.61 23.65
C ALA A 187 -20.77 -4.26 23.72
N LEU A 188 -21.76 -3.73 22.99
CA LEU A 188 -23.10 -4.30 22.90
C LEU A 188 -23.08 -5.66 22.19
N ALA A 189 -22.41 -5.77 21.05
CA ALA A 189 -22.28 -7.04 20.32
C ALA A 189 -21.58 -8.14 21.15
N LYS A 190 -20.60 -7.75 21.99
CA LYS A 190 -19.96 -8.69 22.93
C LYS A 190 -20.92 -9.15 24.02
N ARG A 191 -21.81 -8.28 24.49
CA ARG A 191 -22.80 -8.59 25.53
C ARG A 191 -23.87 -9.56 25.01
N GLU A 192 -24.34 -9.38 23.78
CA GLU A 192 -25.30 -10.29 23.15
C GLU A 192 -24.74 -11.71 23.00
N ARG A 193 -23.52 -11.85 22.46
CA ARG A 193 -22.87 -13.17 22.33
C ARG A 193 -22.65 -13.87 23.66
N GLY A 194 -22.28 -13.11 24.70
CA GLY A 194 -22.11 -13.68 26.04
C GLY A 194 -23.41 -14.15 26.68
N ASN A 195 -24.57 -13.62 26.25
CA ASN A 195 -25.88 -14.02 26.76
C ASN A 195 -26.40 -15.28 26.04
N ASP A 196 -26.11 -15.43 24.75
CA ASP A 196 -26.47 -16.62 23.96
C ASP A 196 -25.74 -17.89 24.44
N ASP A 197 -24.48 -17.75 24.88
CA ASP A 197 -23.70 -18.86 25.45
C ASP A 197 -24.27 -19.35 26.81
N ILE A 198 -24.96 -18.48 27.56
CA ILE A 198 -25.59 -18.84 28.85
C ILE A 198 -26.97 -19.47 28.62
N GLY A 199 -27.74 -18.97 27.64
CA GLY A 199 -29.05 -19.54 27.29
C GLY A 199 -28.97 -21.00 26.81
N GLY A 200 -27.98 -21.33 25.97
CA GLY A 200 -27.79 -22.70 25.47
C GLY A 200 -27.28 -23.71 26.50
N ALA A 201 -26.71 -23.24 27.62
CA ALA A 201 -26.27 -24.10 28.73
C ALA A 201 -27.44 -24.46 29.68
N VAL A 202 -28.44 -23.58 29.80
CA VAL A 202 -29.63 -23.81 30.66
C VAL A 202 -30.63 -24.77 30.00
N GLU A 203 -30.69 -24.83 28.66
CA GLU A 203 -31.63 -25.71 27.93
C GLU A 203 -31.18 -27.18 27.85
N LYS A 204 -30.00 -27.54 28.38
CA LYS A 204 -29.47 -28.91 28.40
C LYS A 204 -29.31 -29.52 29.80
N SER A 205 -29.81 -28.85 30.84
CA SER A 205 -29.83 -29.37 32.22
C SER A 205 -31.26 -29.69 32.63
#